data_AF-A0A9X7CHX4-F1
#
_entry.id   AF-A0A9X7CHX4-F1
#
_cell.length_a   1.000
_cell.length_b   1.000
_cell.length_c   1.000
_cell.angle_alpha   90.00
_cell.angle_beta   90.00
_cell.angle_gamma   90.00
#
_symmetry.space_group_name_H-M   'P 1'
#
loop_
_entity.id
_entity.type
_entity.pdbx_description
1 polymer ?
#
loop_
_entity_poly.entity_id
_entity_poly.type
_entity_poly.pdbx_seq_one_letter_code
_entity_poly.pdbx_strand_id
1 'polypeptide(L)'
;MYLHGTSRINGQGHLEIGGCDTTQLVKQYGTPLYVYDEESIRVKCCAFHRAFKESGFSYQVAYASKAFLCMEMCRVAREENMSLDVVSGGELYTALQAGFPASRIHFHGNNKTEEEIVMALQANIGCFVVDNFFELEVLHDLAMQHGKFVNILIRVTPGVEAHTHEYITTG
;
A
#
# COMPACT_ATOMS: atom_id res chain seq x y z
N MET A 1 7.34 28.25 -11.64
CA MET A 1 6.66 27.24 -10.80
C MET A 1 6.54 25.98 -11.63
N TYR A 2 7.04 24.85 -11.14
CA TYR A 2 6.83 23.56 -11.81
C TYR A 2 5.50 22.99 -11.33
N LEU A 3 4.63 22.67 -12.29
CA LEU A 3 3.34 22.05 -12.05
C LEU A 3 3.49 20.53 -12.22
N HIS A 4 2.82 19.77 -11.37
CA HIS A 4 2.87 18.30 -11.36
C HIS A 4 1.46 17.72 -11.41
N GLY A 5 1.34 16.47 -11.89
CA GLY A 5 0.04 15.80 -12.01
C GLY A 5 -0.93 16.61 -12.86
N THR A 6 -2.11 16.86 -12.33
CA THR A 6 -3.18 17.63 -12.98
C THR A 6 -3.13 19.13 -12.67
N SER A 7 -2.15 19.58 -11.88
CA SER A 7 -2.12 20.97 -11.42
C SER A 7 -1.92 21.97 -12.57
N ARG A 8 -2.64 23.09 -12.51
CA ARG A 8 -2.53 24.20 -13.46
C ARG A 8 -2.85 25.55 -12.83
N ILE A 9 -2.47 26.63 -13.51
CA ILE A 9 -2.95 27.98 -13.18
C ILE A 9 -4.21 28.24 -13.98
N ASN A 10 -5.33 28.51 -13.30
CA ASN A 10 -6.61 28.78 -13.96
C ASN A 10 -6.67 30.21 -14.52
N GLY A 11 -7.76 30.56 -15.21
CA GLY A 11 -7.94 31.89 -15.83
C GLY A 11 -7.96 33.07 -14.85
N GLN A 12 -8.06 32.83 -13.54
CA GLN A 12 -8.00 33.84 -12.49
C GLN A 12 -6.60 33.98 -11.87
N GLY A 13 -5.63 33.20 -12.34
CA GLY A 13 -4.28 33.18 -11.77
C GLY A 13 -4.14 32.33 -10.50
N HIS A 14 -5.14 31.54 -10.13
CA HIS A 14 -5.10 30.65 -8.97
C HIS A 14 -4.53 29.28 -9.33
N LEU A 15 -3.87 28.63 -8.37
CA LEU A 15 -3.51 27.22 -8.49
C LEU A 15 -4.78 26.37 -8.42
N GLU A 16 -4.90 25.45 -9.35
CA GLU A 16 -5.97 24.47 -9.46
C GLU A 16 -5.36 23.05 -9.46
N ILE A 17 -5.96 22.10 -8.76
CA ILE A 17 -5.53 20.68 -8.70
C ILE A 17 -6.75 19.82 -8.96
N GLY A 18 -6.70 18.93 -9.95
CA GLY A 18 -7.80 18.01 -10.26
C GLY A 18 -9.12 18.69 -10.59
N GLY A 19 -9.10 19.88 -11.21
CA GLY A 19 -10.32 20.66 -11.44
C GLY A 19 -10.71 21.60 -10.29
N CYS A 20 -10.06 21.50 -9.13
CA CYS A 20 -10.45 22.22 -7.92
C CYS A 20 -9.56 23.44 -7.66
N ASP A 21 -10.16 24.64 -7.60
CA ASP A 21 -9.45 25.88 -7.25
C ASP A 21 -9.01 25.85 -5.77
N THR A 22 -7.70 25.96 -5.53
CA THR A 22 -7.12 25.87 -4.18
C THR A 22 -7.61 26.99 -3.25
N THR A 23 -7.98 28.15 -3.77
CA THR A 23 -8.56 29.24 -2.96
C THR A 23 -9.97 28.89 -2.46
N GLN A 24 -10.73 28.11 -3.24
CA GLN A 24 -12.04 27.59 -2.82
C GLN A 24 -11.88 26.47 -1.80
N LEU A 25 -10.91 25.58 -2.00
CA LEU A 25 -10.59 24.52 -1.04
C LEU A 25 -10.22 25.11 0.34
N VAL A 26 -9.40 26.16 0.39
CA VAL A 26 -9.06 26.83 1.66
C VAL A 26 -10.27 27.48 2.31
N LYS A 27 -11.16 28.12 1.54
CA LYS A 27 -12.41 28.71 2.08
C LYS A 27 -13.32 27.65 2.69
N GLN A 28 -13.36 26.46 2.09
CA GLN A 28 -14.24 25.38 2.52
C GLN A 28 -13.67 24.56 3.70
N TYR A 29 -12.37 24.24 3.66
CA TYR A 29 -11.74 23.26 4.57
C TYR A 29 -10.71 23.88 5.53
N GLY A 30 -10.33 25.14 5.34
CA GLY A 30 -9.32 25.83 6.17
C GLY A 30 -7.89 25.41 5.86
N THR A 31 -6.95 25.80 6.73
CA THR A 31 -5.53 25.42 6.67
C THR A 31 -4.99 25.06 8.06
N PRO A 32 -3.98 24.17 8.17
CA PRO A 32 -3.30 23.44 7.08
C PRO A 32 -4.20 22.38 6.42
N LEU A 33 -4.06 22.21 5.10
CA LEU A 33 -4.88 21.29 4.30
C LEU A 33 -3.98 20.43 3.41
N TYR A 34 -4.17 19.11 3.47
CA TYR A 34 -3.59 18.17 2.52
C TYR A 34 -4.57 17.93 1.37
N VAL A 35 -4.10 18.12 0.14
CA VAL A 35 -4.87 17.88 -1.08
C VAL A 35 -4.16 16.80 -1.88
N TYR A 36 -4.86 15.69 -2.13
CA TYR A 36 -4.35 14.59 -2.94
C TYR A 36 -4.96 14.66 -4.34
N ASP A 37 -4.11 14.62 -5.35
CA ASP A 37 -4.51 14.53 -6.75
C ASP A 37 -4.79 13.06 -7.10
N GLU A 38 -6.05 12.64 -7.02
CA GLU A 38 -6.47 11.26 -7.29
C GLU A 38 -6.15 10.82 -8.72
N GLU A 39 -6.35 11.68 -9.72
CA GLU A 39 -6.03 11.35 -11.12
C GLU A 39 -4.53 11.09 -11.28
N SER A 40 -3.68 11.90 -10.65
CA SER A 40 -2.24 11.64 -10.64
C SER A 40 -1.87 10.31 -9.95
N ILE A 41 -2.56 9.95 -8.87
CA ILE A 41 -2.37 8.65 -8.19
C ILE A 41 -2.73 7.50 -9.13
N ARG A 42 -3.89 7.55 -9.78
CA ARG A 42 -4.36 6.51 -10.72
C ARG A 42 -3.43 6.35 -11.92
N VAL A 43 -2.97 7.46 -12.49
CA VAL A 43 -1.97 7.44 -13.59
C VAL A 43 -0.70 6.69 -13.18
N LYS A 44 -0.23 6.86 -11.94
CA LYS A 44 0.94 6.13 -11.42
C LYS A 44 0.65 4.63 -11.27
N CYS A 45 -0.51 4.26 -10.72
CA CYS A 45 -0.92 2.85 -10.63
C CYS A 45 -0.93 2.18 -12.02
N CYS A 46 -1.57 2.83 -12.99
CA CYS A 46 -1.61 2.38 -14.38
C CYS A 46 -0.21 2.24 -15.00
N ALA A 47 0.71 3.16 -14.70
CA ALA A 47 2.08 3.11 -15.22
C ALA A 47 2.84 1.86 -14.72
N PHE A 48 2.70 1.49 -13.44
CA PHE A 48 3.29 0.25 -12.92
C PHE A 48 2.71 -0.98 -13.61
N HIS A 49 1.38 -1.07 -13.74
CA HIS A 49 0.74 -2.19 -14.45
C HIS A 49 1.24 -2.30 -15.89
N ARG A 50 1.34 -1.18 -16.61
CA ARG A 50 1.85 -1.16 -17.98
C ARG A 50 3.28 -1.70 -18.07
N ALA A 51 4.16 -1.25 -17.18
CA ALA A 51 5.57 -1.66 -17.18
C ALA A 51 5.72 -3.18 -17.01
N PHE A 52 4.95 -3.80 -16.11
CA PHE A 52 5.00 -5.25 -15.91
C PHE A 52 4.24 -6.04 -16.97
N LYS A 53 3.19 -5.48 -17.57
CA LYS A 53 2.43 -6.17 -18.63
C LYS A 53 3.28 -6.51 -19.85
N GLU A 54 4.25 -5.66 -20.18
CA GLU A 54 5.16 -5.88 -21.32
C GLU A 54 6.19 -7.00 -21.05
N SER A 55 6.35 -7.44 -19.80
CA SER A 55 7.33 -8.47 -19.42
C SER A 55 6.90 -9.91 -19.74
N GLY A 56 5.61 -10.16 -19.96
CA GLY A 56 5.06 -11.51 -20.18
C GLY A 56 4.98 -12.41 -18.92
N PHE A 57 5.48 -11.93 -17.77
CA PHE A 57 5.34 -12.65 -16.50
C PHE A 57 3.97 -12.42 -15.86
N SER A 58 3.54 -13.39 -15.05
CA SER A 58 2.47 -13.15 -14.07
C SER A 58 2.99 -12.19 -13.01
N TYR A 59 2.20 -11.18 -12.68
CA TYR A 59 2.63 -10.12 -11.76
C TYR A 59 1.49 -9.64 -10.88
N GLN A 60 1.87 -9.02 -9.77
CA GLN A 60 1.00 -8.20 -8.94
C GLN A 60 1.77 -6.91 -8.64
N VAL A 61 1.06 -5.79 -8.57
CA VAL A 61 1.64 -4.52 -8.11
C VAL A 61 0.95 -4.17 -6.80
N ALA A 62 1.71 -4.15 -5.71
CA ALA A 62 1.16 -3.84 -4.40
C ALA A 62 1.42 -2.37 -4.03
N TYR A 63 0.38 -1.69 -3.57
CA TYR A 63 0.52 -0.38 -2.95
C TYR A 63 1.02 -0.56 -1.51
N ALA A 64 2.11 0.12 -1.15
CA ALA A 64 2.63 0.11 0.20
C ALA A 64 1.83 1.07 1.11
N SER A 65 1.00 0.51 1.99
CA SER A 65 0.13 1.24 2.93
C SER A 65 0.85 2.34 3.71
N LYS A 66 2.08 2.07 4.16
CA LYS A 66 2.91 2.97 4.97
C LYS A 66 3.21 4.32 4.32
N ALA A 67 3.04 4.44 3.00
CA ALA A 67 3.18 5.71 2.30
C ALA A 67 2.03 6.66 2.64
N PHE A 68 0.79 6.15 2.64
CA PHE A 68 -0.43 6.84 3.06
C PHE A 68 -1.61 5.86 2.98
N LEU A 69 -2.28 5.58 4.11
CA LEU A 69 -3.46 4.71 4.10
C LEU A 69 -4.66 5.40 4.74
N CYS A 70 -5.76 5.43 3.99
CA CYS A 70 -7.09 5.73 4.48
C CYS A 70 -8.10 4.92 3.67
N MET A 71 -9.36 4.93 4.09
CA MET A 71 -10.45 4.20 3.43
C MET A 71 -10.55 4.54 1.93
N GLU A 72 -10.35 5.81 1.59
CA GLU A 72 -10.41 6.30 0.21
C GLU A 72 -9.23 5.81 -0.62
N MET A 73 -8.02 5.79 -0.05
CA MET A 73 -6.85 5.23 -0.72
C MET A 73 -7.00 3.72 -0.95
N CYS A 74 -7.61 2.98 -0.01
CA CYS A 74 -7.98 1.58 -0.21
C CYS A 74 -8.95 1.43 -1.39
N ARG A 75 -9.96 2.31 -1.51
CA ARG A 75 -10.91 2.30 -2.63
C ARG A 75 -10.20 2.52 -3.97
N VAL A 76 -9.33 3.54 -4.05
CA VAL A 76 -8.55 3.86 -5.26
C VAL A 76 -7.66 2.68 -5.65
N ALA A 77 -6.88 2.14 -4.70
CA ALA A 77 -6.01 0.98 -4.95
C ALA A 77 -6.80 -0.25 -5.43
N ARG A 78 -7.99 -0.50 -4.85
CA ARG A 78 -8.88 -1.58 -5.26
C ARG A 78 -9.31 -1.43 -6.72
N GLU A 79 -9.79 -0.25 -7.08
CA GLU A 79 -10.29 0.08 -8.42
C GLU A 79 -9.20 0.06 -9.49
N GLU A 80 -7.98 0.48 -9.15
CA GLU A 80 -6.81 0.40 -10.02
C GLU A 80 -6.18 -1.01 -10.07
N ASN A 81 -6.86 -2.02 -9.52
CA ASN A 81 -6.42 -3.42 -9.49
C ASN A 81 -5.05 -3.67 -8.82
N MET A 82 -4.69 -2.84 -7.85
CA MET A 82 -3.47 -2.98 -7.06
C MET A 82 -3.64 -4.04 -5.95
N SER A 83 -2.61 -4.81 -5.63
CA SER A 83 -2.54 -5.49 -4.33
C SER A 83 -2.26 -4.46 -3.22
N LEU A 84 -2.34 -4.86 -1.96
CA LEU A 84 -2.07 -3.98 -0.82
C LEU A 84 -1.05 -4.64 0.11
N ASP A 85 0.07 -3.97 0.32
CA ASP A 85 1.05 -4.38 1.33
C ASP A 85 0.72 -3.62 2.62
N VAL A 86 0.38 -4.36 3.68
CA VAL A 86 0.14 -3.82 5.03
C VAL A 86 1.26 -4.25 5.97
N VAL A 87 1.58 -3.45 6.97
CA VAL A 87 2.67 -3.72 7.95
C VAL A 87 2.20 -3.80 9.39
N SER A 88 0.92 -3.57 9.66
CA SER A 88 0.33 -3.69 11.01
C SER A 88 -1.16 -4.06 10.97
N GLY A 89 -1.68 -4.49 12.12
CA GLY A 89 -3.10 -4.76 12.33
C GLY A 89 -3.99 -3.54 12.13
N GLY A 90 -3.49 -2.32 12.40
CA GLY A 90 -4.24 -1.09 12.14
C GLY A 90 -4.46 -0.81 10.65
N GLU A 91 -3.44 -1.09 9.84
CA GLU A 91 -3.54 -0.98 8.37
C GLU A 91 -4.40 -2.09 7.79
N LEU A 92 -4.23 -3.33 8.25
CA LEU A 92 -5.10 -4.45 7.89
C LEU A 92 -6.56 -4.15 8.23
N TYR A 93 -6.83 -3.68 9.45
CA TYR A 93 -8.17 -3.27 9.88
C TYR A 93 -8.76 -2.22 8.93
N THR A 94 -7.99 -1.16 8.62
CA THR A 94 -8.43 -0.10 7.70
C THR A 94 -8.77 -0.65 6.32
N ALA A 95 -7.95 -1.55 5.79
CA ALA A 95 -8.21 -2.20 4.50
C ALA A 95 -9.49 -3.04 4.51
N LEU A 96 -9.71 -3.83 5.57
CA LEU A 96 -10.90 -4.66 5.74
C LEU A 96 -12.17 -3.81 5.89
N GLN A 97 -12.11 -2.73 6.68
CA GLN A 97 -13.22 -1.79 6.82
C GLN A 97 -13.56 -1.12 5.47
N ALA A 98 -12.55 -0.84 4.64
CA ALA A 98 -12.75 -0.28 3.30
C ALA A 98 -13.31 -1.28 2.28
N GLY A 99 -13.56 -2.54 2.68
CA GLY A 99 -14.00 -3.60 1.78
C GLY A 99 -12.93 -3.97 0.74
N PHE A 100 -11.64 -3.77 1.06
CA PHE A 100 -10.57 -4.20 0.18
C PHE A 100 -10.54 -5.74 0.11
N PRO A 101 -10.35 -6.35 -1.07
CA PRO A 101 -10.30 -7.81 -1.19
C PRO A 101 -9.14 -8.40 -0.39
N ALA A 102 -9.43 -9.13 0.69
CA ALA A 102 -8.40 -9.69 1.57
C ALA A 102 -7.40 -10.59 0.83
N SER A 103 -7.87 -11.33 -0.18
CA SER A 103 -7.02 -12.17 -1.03
C SER A 103 -5.95 -11.42 -1.83
N ARG A 104 -6.03 -10.08 -1.91
CA ARG A 104 -5.04 -9.18 -2.53
C ARG A 104 -4.17 -8.45 -1.50
N ILE A 105 -4.24 -8.83 -0.22
CA ILE A 105 -3.45 -8.25 0.85
C ILE A 105 -2.22 -9.12 1.13
N HIS A 106 -1.05 -8.49 1.21
CA HIS A 106 0.18 -9.08 1.73
C HIS A 106 0.52 -8.46 3.08
N PHE A 107 0.73 -9.28 4.10
CA PHE A 107 1.06 -8.80 5.43
C PHE A 107 2.56 -8.87 5.70
N HIS A 108 3.20 -7.72 5.62
CA HIS A 108 4.59 -7.46 6.00
C HIS A 108 4.71 -7.09 7.50
N GLY A 109 5.93 -6.82 7.95
CA GLY A 109 6.24 -6.40 9.32
C GLY A 109 7.25 -7.37 9.93
N ASN A 110 8.24 -6.83 10.64
CA ASN A 110 9.33 -7.61 11.25
C ASN A 110 8.99 -8.14 12.65
N ASN A 111 7.83 -7.75 13.20
CA ASN A 111 7.41 -8.12 14.54
C ASN A 111 5.88 -8.16 14.64
N LYS A 112 5.24 -9.00 13.83
CA LYS A 112 3.78 -9.20 13.86
C LYS A 112 3.39 -9.83 15.19
N THR A 113 2.37 -9.29 15.86
CA THR A 113 1.86 -9.90 17.09
C THR A 113 0.96 -11.10 16.77
N GLU A 114 0.72 -11.96 17.76
CA GLU A 114 -0.21 -13.09 17.60
C GLU A 114 -1.62 -12.59 17.24
N GLU A 115 -2.08 -11.48 17.83
CA GLU A 115 -3.37 -10.88 17.53
C GLU A 115 -3.47 -10.41 16.07
N GLU A 116 -2.39 -9.80 15.56
CA GLU A 116 -2.29 -9.39 14.16
C GLU A 116 -2.34 -10.60 13.22
N ILE A 117 -1.61 -11.67 13.54
CA ILE A 117 -1.60 -12.91 12.77
C ILE A 117 -3.01 -13.54 12.76
N VAL A 118 -3.65 -13.66 13.92
CA VAL A 118 -5.01 -14.22 14.05
C VAL A 118 -6.01 -13.40 13.26
N MET A 119 -5.94 -12.06 13.32
CA MET A 119 -6.78 -11.18 12.51
C MET A 119 -6.63 -11.45 11.01
N ALA A 120 -5.40 -11.58 10.54
CA ALA A 120 -5.09 -11.89 9.15
C ALA A 120 -5.56 -13.29 8.71
N LEU A 121 -5.41 -14.29 9.59
CA LEU A 121 -5.92 -15.65 9.37
C LEU A 121 -7.45 -15.67 9.24
N GLN A 122 -8.15 -14.97 10.13
CA GLN A 122 -9.61 -14.87 10.10
C GLN A 122 -10.11 -14.14 8.85
N ALA A 123 -9.39 -13.10 8.43
CA ALA A 123 -9.68 -12.34 7.22
C ALA A 123 -9.38 -13.10 5.91
N ASN A 124 -8.63 -14.22 5.97
CA ASN A 124 -8.17 -14.97 4.80
C ASN A 124 -7.38 -14.09 3.82
N ILE A 125 -6.36 -13.40 4.34
CA ILE A 125 -5.49 -12.57 3.51
C ILE A 125 -4.73 -13.41 2.46
N GLY A 126 -4.26 -12.74 1.40
CA GLY A 126 -3.60 -13.40 0.28
C GLY A 126 -2.27 -14.07 0.64
N CYS A 127 -1.43 -13.39 1.41
CA CYS A 127 -0.08 -13.87 1.75
C CYS A 127 0.49 -13.24 3.03
N PHE A 128 1.23 -14.01 3.81
CA PHE A 128 2.11 -13.52 4.87
C PHE A 128 3.54 -13.37 4.35
N VAL A 129 4.16 -12.20 4.55
CA VAL A 129 5.59 -12.02 4.30
C VAL A 129 6.32 -12.18 5.62
N VAL A 130 6.88 -13.37 5.81
CA VAL A 130 7.55 -13.82 7.03
C VAL A 130 8.95 -13.24 7.07
N ASP A 131 9.27 -12.53 8.16
CA ASP A 131 10.52 -11.78 8.29
C ASP A 131 11.63 -12.62 8.95
N ASN A 132 11.27 -13.56 9.83
CA ASN A 132 12.24 -14.41 10.54
C ASN A 132 11.65 -15.80 10.91
N PHE A 133 12.52 -16.71 11.34
CA PHE A 133 12.13 -18.09 11.67
C PHE A 133 11.21 -18.21 12.89
N PHE A 134 11.33 -17.31 13.87
CA PHE A 134 10.45 -17.29 15.03
C PHE A 134 9.01 -16.94 14.61
N GLU A 135 8.84 -15.93 13.76
CA GLU A 135 7.55 -15.60 13.17
C GLU A 135 6.97 -16.77 12.37
N LEU A 136 7.81 -17.52 11.65
CA LEU A 136 7.36 -18.70 10.89
C LEU A 136 6.75 -19.78 11.80
N GLU A 137 7.40 -20.06 12.93
CA GLU A 137 6.94 -21.03 13.93
C GLU A 137 5.61 -20.59 14.55
N VAL A 138 5.52 -19.33 14.97
CA VAL A 138 4.28 -18.75 15.54
C VAL A 138 3.13 -18.79 14.52
N LEU A 139 3.39 -18.39 13.27
CA LEU A 139 2.41 -18.44 12.20
C LEU A 139 1.94 -19.88 11.92
N HIS A 140 2.86 -20.85 11.93
CA HIS A 140 2.53 -22.27 11.74
C HIS A 140 1.56 -22.75 12.82
N ASP A 141 1.90 -22.52 14.09
CA ASP A 141 1.09 -22.98 15.23
C ASP A 141 -0.31 -22.33 15.21
N LEU A 142 -0.38 -21.01 14.99
CA LEU A 142 -1.66 -20.29 14.91
C LEU A 142 -2.49 -20.74 13.72
N ALA A 143 -1.89 -20.96 12.54
CA ALA A 143 -2.60 -21.45 11.36
C ALA A 143 -3.16 -22.86 11.59
N MET A 144 -2.38 -23.75 12.24
CA MET A 144 -2.83 -25.10 12.61
C MET A 144 -4.00 -25.07 13.60
N GLN A 145 -3.91 -24.23 14.64
CA GLN A 145 -5.00 -24.04 15.62
C GLN A 145 -6.30 -23.55 14.97
N HIS A 146 -6.20 -22.74 13.91
CA HIS A 146 -7.35 -22.23 13.16
C HIS A 146 -7.77 -23.10 11.97
N GLY A 147 -7.08 -24.22 11.73
CA GLY A 147 -7.36 -25.11 10.60
C GLY A 147 -7.17 -24.44 9.23
N LYS A 148 -6.20 -23.53 9.11
CA LYS A 148 -5.93 -22.74 7.91
C LYS A 148 -4.65 -23.18 7.22
N PHE A 149 -4.68 -23.18 5.89
CA PHE A 149 -3.48 -23.15 5.05
C PHE A 149 -3.30 -21.74 4.51
N VAL A 150 -2.09 -21.21 4.61
CA VAL A 150 -1.76 -19.84 4.18
C VAL A 150 -0.62 -19.84 3.19
N ASN A 151 -0.63 -18.87 2.28
CA ASN A 151 0.53 -18.61 1.45
C ASN A 151 1.53 -17.77 2.24
N ILE A 152 2.81 -18.10 2.09
CA ILE A 152 3.90 -17.34 2.69
C ILE A 152 4.93 -16.96 1.64
N LEU A 153 5.59 -15.83 1.87
CA LEU A 153 6.88 -15.48 1.28
C LEU A 153 7.88 -15.29 2.43
N ILE A 154 9.14 -15.66 2.23
CA ILE A 154 10.22 -15.40 3.19
C ILE A 154 10.95 -14.15 2.73
N ARG A 155 11.10 -13.16 3.61
CA ARG A 155 11.93 -11.99 3.35
C ARG A 155 13.41 -12.38 3.45
N VAL A 156 14.15 -12.18 2.36
CA VAL A 156 15.58 -12.49 2.29
C VAL A 156 16.37 -11.20 2.07
N THR A 157 17.44 -11.01 2.85
CA THR A 157 18.43 -9.96 2.61
C THR A 157 19.43 -10.47 1.57
N PRO A 158 19.47 -9.92 0.35
CA PRO A 158 20.20 -10.53 -0.76
C PRO A 158 21.72 -10.31 -0.71
N GLY A 159 22.24 -9.62 0.31
CA GLY A 159 23.67 -9.29 0.42
C GLY A 159 24.19 -8.39 -0.71
N VAL A 160 23.29 -7.69 -1.42
CA VAL A 160 23.65 -6.77 -2.50
C VAL A 160 24.04 -5.44 -1.89
N GLU A 161 25.33 -5.13 -1.93
CA GLU A 161 25.84 -3.81 -1.60
C GLU A 161 25.44 -2.82 -2.70
N ALA A 162 24.51 -1.93 -2.41
CA ALA A 162 24.27 -0.78 -3.27
C ALA A 162 25.48 0.17 -3.12
N HIS A 163 26.43 0.14 -4.06
CA HIS A 163 27.60 1.04 -4.10
C HIS A 163 27.26 2.53 -4.30
N THR A 164 26.02 2.93 -4.05
CA THR A 164 25.51 4.29 -4.08
C THR A 164 24.74 4.56 -2.79
N HIS A 165 25.43 5.28 -1.90
CA HIS A 165 24.98 5.82 -0.60
C HIS A 165 24.66 4.80 0.51
N GLU A 166 25.52 4.78 1.53
CA GLU A 166 25.42 3.99 2.78
C GLU A 166 24.06 4.08 3.50
N TYR A 167 23.26 5.11 3.22
CA TYR A 167 21.92 5.32 3.78
C TYR A 167 20.82 4.40 3.20
N ILE A 168 21.08 3.66 2.12
CA ILE A 168 20.09 2.75 1.50
C ILE A 168 20.11 1.35 2.16
N THR A 169 20.99 1.13 3.13
CA THR A 169 21.04 -0.12 3.91
C THR A 169 19.96 -0.12 5.00
N THR A 170 18.69 -0.21 4.60
CA THR A 170 17.64 -0.70 5.50
C THR A 170 17.46 -2.19 5.22
N GLY A 171 18.40 -2.98 5.74
CA GLY A 171 18.26 -4.43 5.89
C GLY A 171 17.29 -4.71 7.02
#